data_AF-A0A0Q1G154-F1
#
_entry.id   AF-A0A0Q1G154-F1
#
_cell.length_a   1.000
_cell.length_b   1.000
_cell.length_c   1.000
_cell.angle_alpha   90.00
_cell.angle_beta   90.00
_cell.angle_gamma   90.00
#
_symmetry.space_group_name_H-M   'P 1'
#
loop_
_entity.id
_entity.type
_entity.pdbx_description
1 polymer ?
#
loop_
_entity_poly.entity_id
_entity_poly.type
_entity_poly.pdbx_seq_one_letter_code
_entity_poly.pdbx_strand_id
1 'polypeptide(L)'
;MSLSKLLQLFLLVLCSGIIFVYSCSTPPPIEIEPQDTYQQDTVKYNYDTIFVEVLNGTDINNLARYIADTIRMMKYIENQTMYRFDVINVDNWNDPDLDRCFVVDRRDTTGYYAKIVSSATAIKPPLIEIKTDAIFQVTVIIGPDYARYFGELDSMGIIW
;
A
#
# COMPACT_ATOMS: atom_id res chain seq x y z
N MET A 1 -0.76 -82.93 -25.18
CA MET A 1 -0.31 -81.55 -25.51
C MET A 1 1.13 -81.44 -25.07
N SER A 2 2.07 -80.98 -25.92
CA SER A 2 3.49 -80.88 -25.52
C SER A 2 3.67 -79.76 -24.50
N LEU A 3 4.60 -79.93 -23.56
CA LEU A 3 4.94 -78.93 -22.53
C LEU A 3 5.21 -77.54 -23.13
N SER A 4 5.80 -77.50 -24.32
CA SER A 4 6.03 -76.26 -25.08
C SER A 4 4.76 -75.50 -25.45
N LYS A 5 3.68 -76.19 -25.81
CA LYS A 5 2.40 -75.55 -26.16
C LYS A 5 1.68 -75.01 -24.93
N LEU A 6 1.82 -75.68 -23.79
CA LEU A 6 1.23 -75.24 -22.51
C LEU A 6 1.96 -73.99 -21.98
N LEU A 7 3.30 -73.93 -22.13
CA LEU A 7 4.09 -72.74 -21.81
C LEU A 7 3.75 -71.53 -22.70
N GLN A 8 3.59 -71.76 -24.00
CA GLN A 8 3.18 -70.70 -24.95
C GLN A 8 1.81 -70.13 -24.63
N LEU A 9 0.84 -70.97 -24.26
CA LEU A 9 -0.50 -70.53 -23.88
C LEU A 9 -0.48 -69.72 -22.58
N PHE A 10 0.30 -70.16 -21.59
CA PHE A 10 0.46 -69.46 -20.32
C PHE A 10 1.09 -68.06 -20.50
N LEU A 11 2.14 -67.96 -21.33
CA LEU A 11 2.76 -66.67 -21.68
C LEU A 11 1.77 -65.73 -22.38
N LEU A 12 0.95 -66.25 -23.31
CA LEU A 12 -0.08 -65.45 -23.99
C LEU A 12 -1.11 -64.86 -23.02
N VAL A 13 -1.56 -65.65 -22.03
CA VAL A 13 -2.52 -65.20 -21.01
C VAL A 13 -1.89 -64.16 -20.06
N LEU A 14 -0.61 -64.34 -19.71
CA LEU A 14 0.13 -63.34 -18.92
C LEU A 14 0.30 -62.02 -19.68
N CYS A 15 0.69 -62.09 -20.96
CA CYS A 15 0.86 -60.89 -21.78
C CYS A 15 -0.46 -60.14 -22.01
N SER A 16 -1.57 -60.86 -22.21
CA SER A 16 -2.88 -60.21 -22.39
C SER A 16 -3.37 -59.52 -21.11
N GLY A 17 -3.12 -60.12 -19.93
CA GLY A 17 -3.43 -59.50 -18.64
C GLY A 17 -2.65 -58.19 -18.40
N ILE A 18 -1.37 -58.16 -18.75
CA ILE A 18 -0.53 -56.96 -18.59
C ILE A 18 -1.02 -55.81 -19.49
N ILE A 19 -1.35 -56.10 -20.76
CA ILE A 19 -1.85 -55.08 -21.71
C ILE A 19 -3.19 -54.48 -21.22
N PHE A 20 -4.05 -55.29 -20.62
CA PHE A 20 -5.33 -54.82 -20.09
C PHE A 20 -5.16 -53.85 -18.90
N VAL A 21 -4.25 -54.15 -17.97
CA VAL A 21 -3.96 -53.27 -16.80
C VAL A 21 -3.37 -51.92 -17.25
N TYR A 22 -2.51 -51.91 -18.28
CA TYR A 22 -1.97 -50.67 -18.84
C TYR A 22 -3.04 -49.82 -19.55
N SER A 23 -4.06 -50.44 -20.12
CA SER A 23 -5.11 -49.71 -20.86
C SER A 23 -6.11 -49.02 -19.92
N CYS A 24 -6.38 -49.59 -18.74
CA CYS A 24 -7.28 -48.99 -17.75
C CYS A 24 -6.63 -47.92 -16.85
N SER A 25 -5.29 -47.77 -16.88
CA SER A 25 -4.56 -46.88 -15.96
C SER A 25 -4.15 -45.55 -16.58
N THR A 26 -4.69 -45.18 -17.75
CA THR A 26 -4.41 -43.85 -18.31
C THR A 26 -5.23 -42.80 -17.55
N PRO A 27 -4.60 -41.86 -16.83
CA PRO A 27 -5.33 -40.75 -16.22
C PRO A 27 -6.01 -39.94 -17.32
N PRO A 28 -7.19 -39.34 -17.04
CA PRO A 28 -7.84 -38.49 -18.02
C PRO A 28 -6.88 -37.36 -18.45
N PRO A 29 -6.92 -36.94 -19.72
CA PRO A 29 -6.12 -35.82 -20.18
C PRO A 29 -6.44 -34.60 -19.32
N ILE A 30 -5.41 -33.98 -18.76
CA ILE A 30 -5.54 -32.74 -17.99
C ILE A 30 -6.07 -31.68 -18.96
N GLU A 31 -7.31 -31.26 -18.75
CA GLU A 31 -7.92 -30.14 -19.46
C GLU A 31 -7.22 -28.86 -18.98
N ILE A 32 -6.24 -28.39 -19.74
CA ILE A 32 -5.55 -27.14 -19.46
C ILE A 32 -6.50 -26.02 -19.86
N GLU A 33 -7.22 -25.49 -18.88
CA GLU A 33 -8.00 -24.26 -19.03
C GLU A 33 -7.05 -23.17 -19.57
N PRO A 34 -7.38 -22.46 -20.66
CA PRO A 34 -6.52 -21.41 -21.18
C PRO A 34 -6.37 -20.35 -20.10
N GLN A 35 -5.18 -20.31 -19.48
CA GLN A 35 -4.82 -19.21 -18.60
C GLN A 35 -4.76 -17.96 -19.47
N ASP A 36 -5.82 -17.15 -19.39
CA ASP A 36 -5.79 -15.77 -19.80
C ASP A 36 -4.54 -15.15 -19.19
N THR A 37 -3.54 -14.94 -20.02
CA THR A 37 -2.32 -14.26 -19.64
C THR A 37 -2.72 -12.80 -19.50
N TYR A 38 -3.24 -12.44 -18.32
CA TYR A 38 -3.28 -11.05 -17.89
C TYR A 38 -1.82 -10.59 -17.85
N GLN A 39 -1.34 -10.05 -18.97
CA GLN A 39 -0.22 -9.13 -18.97
C GLN A 39 -0.68 -7.96 -18.10
N GLN A 40 -0.46 -8.07 -16.80
CA GLN A 40 -0.41 -6.92 -15.94
C GLN A 40 0.74 -6.07 -16.47
N ASP A 41 0.40 -5.06 -17.25
CA ASP A 41 1.26 -3.91 -17.48
C ASP A 41 1.61 -3.34 -16.10
N THR A 42 2.69 -3.87 -15.52
CA THR A 42 3.21 -3.42 -14.24
C THR A 42 3.85 -2.07 -14.50
N VAL A 43 3.04 -1.01 -14.39
CA VAL A 43 3.52 0.36 -14.40
C VAL A 43 4.58 0.47 -13.30
N LYS A 44 5.84 0.53 -13.70
CA LYS A 44 6.97 0.64 -12.78
C LYS A 44 7.01 2.07 -12.23
N TYR A 45 6.55 2.24 -11.00
CA TYR A 45 6.68 3.51 -10.29
C TYR A 45 8.07 3.66 -9.66
N ASN A 46 8.62 4.87 -9.73
CA ASN A 46 9.70 5.27 -8.83
C ASN A 46 9.09 5.55 -7.45
N TYR A 47 9.79 5.20 -6.37
CA TYR A 47 9.33 5.45 -5.02
C TYR A 47 10.16 6.56 -4.38
N ASP A 48 9.49 7.54 -3.79
CA ASP A 48 10.13 8.57 -2.98
C ASP A 48 9.42 8.66 -1.61
N THR A 49 10.17 9.01 -0.57
CA THR A 49 9.67 9.11 0.80
C THR A 49 9.81 10.53 1.30
N ILE A 50 8.69 11.11 1.72
CA ILE A 50 8.62 12.45 2.29
C ILE A 50 8.60 12.33 3.81
N PHE A 51 9.57 12.93 4.49
CA PHE A 51 9.63 12.96 5.95
C PHE A 51 8.77 14.10 6.50
N VAL A 52 7.77 13.73 7.30
CA VAL A 52 6.73 14.62 7.79
C VAL A 52 6.81 14.73 9.31
N GLU A 53 6.66 15.95 9.81
CA GLU A 53 6.36 16.27 11.21
C GLU A 53 4.87 16.59 11.33
N VAL A 54 4.20 16.12 12.39
CA VAL A 54 2.79 16.47 12.66
C VAL A 54 2.72 17.15 14.01
N LEU A 55 2.17 18.37 14.04
CA LEU A 55 2.05 19.18 15.25
C LEU A 55 0.58 19.39 15.61
N ASN A 56 0.20 19.04 16.84
CA ASN A 56 -1.13 19.26 17.37
C ASN A 56 -1.26 20.68 17.92
N GLY A 57 -2.06 21.54 17.28
CA GLY A 57 -2.42 22.83 17.86
C GLY A 57 -3.85 22.87 18.40
N THR A 58 -4.38 21.72 18.81
CA THR A 58 -5.68 21.60 19.48
C THR A 58 -5.52 20.99 20.87
N ASP A 59 -6.54 21.17 21.72
CA ASP A 59 -6.60 20.53 23.05
C ASP A 59 -7.03 19.05 23.00
N ILE A 60 -7.17 18.48 21.81
CA ILE A 60 -7.65 17.11 21.62
C ILE A 60 -6.48 16.14 21.79
N ASN A 61 -6.58 15.30 22.82
CA ASN A 61 -5.55 14.31 23.13
C ASN A 61 -5.38 13.30 21.99
N ASN A 62 -4.13 12.96 21.68
CA ASN A 62 -3.73 11.99 20.66
C ASN A 62 -4.15 12.33 19.21
N LEU A 63 -4.76 13.49 18.95
CA LEU A 63 -5.22 13.86 17.60
C LEU A 63 -4.09 13.79 16.56
N ALA A 64 -2.95 14.42 16.84
CA ALA A 64 -1.81 14.39 15.93
C ALA A 64 -1.24 12.99 15.72
N ARG A 65 -1.38 12.06 16.68
CA ARG A 65 -0.96 10.67 16.51
C ARG A 65 -1.89 9.94 15.53
N TYR A 66 -3.20 10.10 15.68
CA TYR A 66 -4.17 9.51 14.76
C TYR A 66 -4.00 10.06 13.34
N ILE A 67 -3.86 11.38 13.21
CA ILE A 67 -3.62 12.01 11.91
C ILE A 67 -2.27 11.57 11.32
N ALA A 68 -1.23 11.41 12.14
CA ALA A 68 0.05 10.87 11.69
C ALA A 68 -0.10 9.45 11.12
N ASP A 69 -0.85 8.57 11.79
CA ASP A 69 -1.12 7.22 11.29
C ASP A 69 -1.92 7.25 9.98
N THR A 70 -2.91 8.15 9.85
CA THR A 70 -3.63 8.36 8.59
C THR A 70 -2.69 8.82 7.48
N ILE A 71 -1.82 9.81 7.74
CA ILE A 71 -0.86 10.33 6.75
C ILE A 71 0.11 9.24 6.30
N ARG A 72 0.60 8.38 7.20
CA ARG A 72 1.48 7.25 6.86
C ARG A 72 0.83 6.26 5.89
N MET A 73 -0.49 6.12 5.93
CA MET A 73 -1.25 5.26 5.02
C MET A 73 -1.52 5.91 3.66
N MET A 74 -1.39 7.23 3.55
CA MET A 74 -1.62 7.96 2.31
C MET A 74 -0.52 7.69 1.28
N LYS A 75 -0.90 7.82 0.01
CA LYS A 75 0.01 7.76 -1.13
C LYS A 75 -0.39 8.83 -2.12
N TYR A 76 0.59 9.45 -2.75
CA TYR A 76 0.38 10.41 -3.82
C TYR A 76 1.19 10.01 -5.05
N ILE A 77 0.61 10.13 -6.24
CA ILE A 77 1.28 9.76 -7.49
C ILE A 77 1.34 10.98 -8.39
N GLU A 78 2.55 11.36 -8.78
CA GLU A 78 2.81 12.43 -9.75
C GLU A 78 3.96 12.01 -10.67
N ASN A 79 3.81 12.19 -11.98
CA ASN A 79 4.86 11.94 -12.97
C ASN A 79 5.55 10.56 -12.83
N GLN A 80 4.77 9.48 -12.71
CA GLN A 80 5.27 8.10 -12.50
C GLN A 80 6.07 7.88 -11.21
N THR A 81 6.03 8.83 -10.28
CA THR A 81 6.63 8.72 -8.95
C THR A 81 5.51 8.55 -7.92
N MET A 82 5.63 7.51 -7.10
CA MET A 82 4.76 7.27 -5.95
C MET A 82 5.45 7.79 -4.69
N TYR A 83 4.86 8.81 -4.10
CA TYR A 83 5.26 9.38 -2.83
C TYR A 83 4.61 8.64 -1.68
N ARG A 84 5.42 8.27 -0.71
CA ARG A 84 4.99 7.77 0.60
C ARG A 84 5.34 8.81 1.65
N PHE A 85 4.57 8.86 2.72
CA PHE A 85 4.79 9.79 3.81
C PHE A 85 5.29 9.02 5.04
N ASP A 86 6.47 9.38 5.52
CA ASP A 86 7.00 8.84 6.77
C ASP A 86 6.91 9.93 7.84
N VAL A 87 5.98 9.77 8.77
CA VAL A 87 5.84 10.69 9.89
C VAL A 87 6.87 10.34 10.94
N ILE A 88 7.90 11.17 11.08
CA ILE A 88 9.06 10.92 11.94
C ILE A 88 9.01 11.69 13.25
N ASN A 89 8.17 12.73 13.35
CA ASN A 89 7.92 13.45 14.60
C ASN A 89 6.43 13.75 14.79
N VAL A 90 5.97 13.64 16.03
CA VAL A 90 4.61 14.00 16.47
C VAL A 90 4.75 14.78 17.78
N ASP A 91 4.33 16.03 17.78
CA ASP A 91 4.47 16.94 18.93
C ASP A 91 3.28 17.92 19.00
N ASN A 92 3.34 18.88 19.93
CA ASN A 92 2.36 19.96 20.06
C ASN A 92 2.87 21.25 19.42
N TRP A 93 1.93 22.00 18.85
CA TRP A 93 2.14 23.37 18.40
C TRP A 93 1.99 24.33 19.58
N ASN A 94 2.95 25.22 19.77
CA ASN A 94 3.02 26.07 20.97
C ASN A 94 2.44 27.48 20.78
N ASP A 95 2.00 27.84 19.57
CA ASP A 95 1.41 29.15 19.32
C ASP A 95 -0.12 29.08 19.49
N PRO A 96 -0.68 29.83 20.46
CA PRO A 96 -2.10 29.79 20.80
C PRO A 96 -3.01 30.42 19.75
N ASP A 97 -2.48 31.19 18.79
CA ASP A 97 -3.29 31.92 17.80
C ASP A 97 -3.59 31.08 16.54
N LEU A 98 -3.55 29.74 16.65
CA LEU A 98 -3.82 28.83 15.54
C LEU A 98 -5.31 28.79 15.17
N ASP A 99 -5.63 29.22 13.95
CA ASP A 99 -7.01 29.31 13.46
C ASP A 99 -7.43 28.13 12.56
N ARG A 100 -6.47 27.46 11.92
CA ARG A 100 -6.75 26.39 10.93
C ARG A 100 -5.56 25.45 10.72
N CYS A 101 -5.83 24.30 10.10
CA CYS A 101 -4.80 23.41 9.60
C CYS A 101 -4.01 24.04 8.45
N PHE A 102 -2.69 23.82 8.42
CA PHE A 102 -1.85 24.19 7.29
C PHE A 102 -0.59 23.31 7.17
N VAL A 103 0.00 23.30 5.97
CA VAL A 103 1.18 22.50 5.63
C VAL A 103 2.37 23.40 5.29
N VAL A 104 3.45 23.31 6.05
CA VAL A 104 4.66 24.12 5.87
C VAL A 104 5.74 23.30 5.17
N ASP A 105 6.32 23.86 4.10
CA ASP A 105 7.55 23.30 3.52
C ASP A 105 8.75 23.73 4.37
N ARG A 106 9.56 22.75 4.75
CA ARG A 106 10.74 22.94 5.60
C ARG A 106 12.03 22.90 4.78
N ARG A 107 11.98 22.49 3.52
CA ARG A 107 13.16 22.31 2.69
C ARG A 107 13.49 23.54 1.86
N ASP A 108 12.50 24.11 1.17
CA ASP A 108 12.75 25.23 0.26
C ASP A 108 11.53 26.15 0.03
N THR A 109 11.78 27.28 -0.64
CA THR A 109 10.78 28.31 -0.94
C THR A 109 9.82 27.94 -2.07
N THR A 110 10.08 26.86 -2.80
CA THR A 110 9.20 26.43 -3.91
C THR A 110 7.92 25.78 -3.39
N GLY A 111 7.95 25.33 -2.12
CA GLY A 111 6.85 24.64 -1.47
C GLY A 111 6.56 23.28 -2.12
N TYR A 112 7.55 22.65 -2.73
CA TYR A 112 7.36 21.43 -3.52
C TYR A 112 6.77 20.30 -2.69
N TYR A 113 7.35 20.01 -1.53
CA TYR A 113 6.89 18.93 -0.67
C TYR A 113 5.58 19.30 0.03
N ALA A 114 5.44 20.56 0.43
CA ALA A 114 4.17 21.05 0.98
C ALA A 114 3.02 20.88 -0.01
N LYS A 115 3.21 21.14 -1.31
CA LYS A 115 2.18 20.93 -2.35
C LYS A 115 1.78 19.45 -2.47
N ILE A 116 2.74 18.54 -2.43
CA ILE A 116 2.47 17.10 -2.48
C ILE A 116 1.65 16.67 -1.26
N VAL A 117 2.10 17.03 -0.05
CA VAL A 117 1.39 16.69 1.19
C VAL A 117 0.01 17.36 1.25
N SER A 118 -0.10 18.61 0.79
CA SER A 118 -1.37 19.33 0.66
C SER A 118 -2.33 18.65 -0.31
N SER A 119 -1.81 18.10 -1.41
CA SER A 119 -2.63 17.38 -2.39
C SER A 119 -3.12 16.05 -1.85
N ALA A 120 -2.33 15.38 -1.01
CA ALA A 120 -2.72 14.13 -0.36
C ALA A 120 -3.72 14.33 0.78
N THR A 121 -3.53 15.37 1.59
CA THR A 121 -4.33 15.65 2.81
C THR A 121 -5.49 16.61 2.59
N ALA A 122 -5.56 17.26 1.43
CA ALA A 122 -6.44 18.39 1.12
C ALA A 122 -6.25 19.64 2.00
N ILE A 123 -5.28 19.66 2.92
CA ILE A 123 -4.93 20.83 3.73
C ILE A 123 -4.17 21.82 2.85
N LYS A 124 -4.47 23.12 2.96
CA LYS A 124 -3.78 24.14 2.15
C LYS A 124 -2.46 24.56 2.79
N PRO A 125 -1.41 24.84 1.99
CA PRO A 125 -0.20 25.44 2.52
C PRO A 125 -0.50 26.89 2.98
N PRO A 126 0.20 27.40 4.01
CA PRO A 126 0.11 28.81 4.36
C PRO A 126 0.75 29.66 3.26
N LEU A 127 0.40 30.94 3.23
CA LEU A 127 0.95 31.84 2.22
C LEU A 127 2.44 32.10 2.44
N ILE A 128 2.93 32.18 3.68
CA ILE A 128 4.36 32.37 4.01
C ILE A 128 4.64 31.92 5.45
N GLU A 129 5.61 31.03 5.66
CA GLU A 129 6.84 31.19 6.49
C GLU A 129 7.61 29.86 6.43
N ILE A 130 8.87 29.90 5.97
CA ILE A 130 9.70 28.70 5.82
C ILE A 130 10.59 28.62 7.02
N LYS A 131 10.51 27.52 7.76
CA LYS A 131 11.40 27.26 8.89
C LYS A 131 12.34 26.13 8.50
N THR A 132 13.50 26.45 7.96
CA THR A 132 14.44 25.44 7.47
C THR A 132 14.89 24.52 8.60
N ASP A 133 14.55 23.23 8.49
CA ASP A 133 15.03 22.15 9.33
C ASP A 133 15.48 21.01 8.40
N ALA A 134 16.68 20.47 8.64
CA ALA A 134 17.25 19.44 7.77
C ALA A 134 16.64 18.05 7.99
N ILE A 135 15.92 17.85 9.11
CA ILE A 135 15.37 16.54 9.48
C ILE A 135 14.01 16.31 8.80
N PHE A 136 13.15 17.33 8.78
CA PHE A 136 11.80 17.26 8.24
C PHE A 136 11.73 17.98 6.90
N GLN A 137 11.08 17.41 5.91
CA GLN A 137 10.82 18.11 4.65
C GLN A 137 9.52 18.91 4.72
N VAL A 138 8.56 18.45 5.52
CA VAL A 138 7.26 19.08 5.68
C VAL A 138 6.80 19.00 7.12
N THR A 139 6.14 20.05 7.61
CA THR A 139 5.40 20.03 8.86
C THR A 139 3.91 20.22 8.56
N VAL A 140 3.06 19.35 9.09
CA VAL A 140 1.61 19.47 9.07
C VAL A 140 1.16 19.96 10.44
N ILE A 141 0.54 21.14 10.50
CA ILE A 141 0.02 21.73 11.73
C ILE A 141 -1.49 21.53 11.75
N ILE A 142 -1.99 20.94 12.83
CA ILE A 142 -3.40 20.58 13.01
C ILE A 142 -4.08 21.66 13.83
N GLY A 143 -4.99 22.38 13.20
CA GLY A 143 -5.82 23.39 13.84
C GLY A 143 -7.25 22.91 14.14
N PRO A 144 -8.09 23.81 14.67
CA PRO A 144 -9.46 23.48 15.08
C PRO A 144 -10.36 22.97 13.94
N ASP A 145 -10.02 23.24 12.68
CA ASP A 145 -10.79 22.81 11.52
C ASP A 145 -10.37 21.45 10.94
N TYR A 146 -9.60 20.65 11.71
CA TYR A 146 -9.12 19.31 11.31
C TYR A 146 -10.25 18.39 10.79
N ALA A 147 -11.45 18.47 11.36
CA ALA A 147 -12.59 17.64 10.98
C ALA A 147 -13.02 17.82 9.51
N ARG A 148 -12.66 18.96 8.88
CA ARG A 148 -12.89 19.17 7.43
C ARG A 148 -12.03 18.26 6.55
N TYR A 149 -10.89 17.81 7.06
CA TYR A 149 -9.89 17.03 6.35
C TYR A 149 -9.87 15.57 6.82
N PHE A 150 -10.17 15.34 8.11
CA PHE A 150 -10.07 14.04 8.77
C PHE A 150 -11.35 13.66 9.54
N GLY A 151 -12.51 14.18 9.15
CA GLY A 151 -13.79 13.96 9.87
C GLY A 151 -14.22 12.50 10.01
N GLU A 152 -13.64 11.60 9.22
CA GLU A 152 -13.82 10.15 9.42
C GLU A 152 -13.35 9.70 10.82
N LEU A 153 -12.33 10.35 11.39
CA LEU A 153 -11.83 10.04 12.73
C LEU A 153 -12.87 10.29 13.83
N ASP A 154 -13.67 11.36 13.68
CA ASP A 154 -14.78 11.66 14.60
C ASP A 154 -15.90 10.61 14.44
N SER A 155 -16.19 10.23 13.19
CA SER A 155 -17.25 9.25 12.89
C SER A 155 -16.96 7.84 13.39
N MET A 156 -15.67 7.50 13.56
CA MET A 156 -15.22 6.21 14.06
C MET A 156 -15.15 6.15 15.60
N GLY A 157 -15.47 7.25 16.30
CA GLY A 157 -15.35 7.32 17.77
C GLY A 157 -13.92 7.10 18.24
N ILE A 158 -12.94 7.56 17.45
CA ILE A 158 -11.52 7.47 17.82
C ILE A 158 -11.12 8.68 18.68
N ILE A 159 -11.86 9.78 18.55
CA ILE A 159 -11.62 11.05 19.22
C ILE A 159 -12.84 11.35 20.12
N TRP A 160 -12.62 11.50 21.43
CA TRP A 160 -13.63 11.82 22.45
C TRP A 160 -13.16 12.97 23.34
#